data_AF-A0A0V1IKN6-F1
#
_entry.id   AF-A0A0V1IKN6-F1
#
_cell.length_a   1.000
_cell.length_b   1.000
_cell.length_c   1.000
_cell.angle_alpha   90.00
_cell.angle_beta   90.00
_cell.angle_gamma   90.00
#
_symmetry.space_group_name_H-M   'P 1'
#
loop_
_entity.id
_entity.type
_entity.pdbx_description
1 polymer ?
#
loop_
_entity_poly.entity_id
_entity_poly.type
_entity_poly.pdbx_seq_one_letter_code
_entity_poly.pdbx_strand_id
1 'polypeptide(L)'
;MSEEADKVKSKRPSRSEILSRGIDKCISLCTDQLDMSKRKNDFESLQLTEREKETLTKGFMEKKAAAIEKLTKVLPNFYQQTEVFEKLSTLEQLCQNAANDKGDRKWRRTGDPEMDLRPLQYKLLFDYVTNLDYIHEDLKKSIASADLAKKEQNS
;
A
#
# COMPACT_ATOMS: atom_id res chain seq x y z
N MET A 1 -22.68 8.60 -32.95
CA MET A 1 -21.60 8.96 -32.02
C MET A 1 -21.59 7.87 -30.96
N SER A 2 -20.69 6.88 -31.07
CA SER A 2 -20.78 5.62 -30.32
C SER A 2 -20.32 5.78 -28.86
N GLU A 3 -21.17 5.35 -27.93
CA GLU A 3 -20.92 5.20 -26.48
C GLU A 3 -19.87 4.10 -26.15
N GLU A 4 -19.25 3.49 -27.16
CA GLU A 4 -18.27 2.40 -26.98
C GLU A 4 -16.82 2.89 -26.82
N ALA A 5 -16.54 4.18 -26.99
CA ALA A 5 -15.17 4.72 -26.92
C ALA A 5 -14.65 4.94 -25.48
N ASP A 6 -15.51 4.90 -24.45
CA ASP A 6 -15.10 5.18 -23.05
C ASP A 6 -14.73 3.93 -22.23
N LYS A 7 -14.80 2.72 -22.81
CA LYS A 7 -14.58 1.45 -22.08
C LYS A 7 -13.18 0.84 -22.20
N VAL A 8 -12.20 1.56 -22.75
CA VAL A 8 -10.80 1.10 -22.77
C VAL A 8 -9.82 2.16 -22.25
N LYS A 9 -10.16 2.83 -21.14
CA LYS A 9 -9.10 3.34 -20.26
C LYS A 9 -8.52 2.14 -19.55
N SER A 10 -7.45 1.57 -20.12
CA SER A 10 -6.58 0.61 -19.45
C SER A 10 -6.41 1.04 -17.99
N LYS A 11 -7.03 0.28 -17.08
CA LYS A 11 -6.98 0.59 -15.65
C LYS A 11 -5.51 0.42 -15.27
N ARG A 12 -4.86 1.55 -14.95
CA ARG A 12 -3.45 1.53 -14.55
C ARG A 12 -3.30 0.50 -13.42
N PRO A 13 -2.33 -0.42 -13.51
CA PRO A 13 -2.16 -1.43 -12.46
C PRO A 13 -1.88 -0.72 -11.13
N SER A 14 -2.52 -1.21 -10.08
CA SER A 14 -2.28 -0.80 -8.70
C SER A 14 -0.83 -1.06 -8.29
N ARG A 15 -0.34 -0.32 -7.29
CA ARG A 15 1.01 -0.54 -6.75
C ARG A 15 1.24 -1.99 -6.29
N SER A 16 0.23 -2.63 -5.71
CA SER A 16 0.27 -4.04 -5.32
C SER A 16 0.45 -4.96 -6.52
N GLU A 17 -0.31 -4.75 -7.60
CA GLU A 17 -0.17 -5.54 -8.83
C GLU A 17 1.21 -5.35 -9.48
N ILE A 18 1.77 -4.14 -9.44
CA ILE A 18 3.12 -3.87 -9.95
C ILE A 18 4.15 -4.68 -9.17
N LEU A 19 4.07 -4.67 -7.83
CA LEU A 19 4.98 -5.43 -6.98
C LEU A 19 4.85 -6.94 -7.23
N SER A 20 3.62 -7.47 -7.24
CA SER A 20 3.38 -8.90 -7.51
C SER A 20 3.94 -9.34 -8.87
N ARG A 21 3.66 -8.59 -9.93
CA ARG A 21 4.22 -8.88 -11.27
C ARG A 21 5.74 -8.80 -11.31
N GLY A 22 6.33 -7.86 -10.58
CA GLY A 22 7.78 -7.73 -10.44
C GLY A 22 8.39 -8.96 -9.77
N ILE A 23 7.75 -9.46 -8.71
CA ILE A 23 8.16 -10.67 -8.01
C ILE A 23 8.06 -11.88 -8.93
N ASP A 24 6.93 -12.09 -9.60
CA ASP A 24 6.73 -13.21 -10.52
C ASP A 24 7.79 -13.23 -11.62
N LYS A 25 8.13 -12.04 -12.16
CA LYS A 25 9.20 -11.89 -13.15
C LYS A 25 10.57 -12.24 -12.57
N CYS A 26 10.90 -11.79 -11.36
CA CYS A 26 12.15 -12.15 -10.70
C CYS A 26 12.25 -13.66 -10.44
N ILE A 27 11.16 -14.30 -10.02
CA ILE A 27 11.10 -15.75 -9.81
C ILE A 27 11.35 -16.47 -11.13
N SER A 28 10.64 -16.08 -12.18
CA SER A 28 10.80 -16.66 -13.52
C SER A 28 12.24 -16.55 -14.02
N LEU A 29 12.86 -15.37 -13.92
CA LEU A 29 14.25 -15.15 -14.33
C LEU A 29 15.24 -16.02 -13.53
N CYS A 30 15.05 -16.13 -12.21
CA CYS A 30 15.88 -17.00 -11.37
C CYS A 30 15.71 -18.48 -11.75
N THR A 31 14.49 -18.93 -12.02
CA THR A 31 14.23 -20.32 -12.43
C THR A 31 14.74 -20.63 -13.83
N ASP A 32 14.69 -19.66 -14.74
CA ASP A 32 15.22 -19.76 -16.10
C ASP A 32 16.75 -19.83 -16.11
N GLN A 33 17.40 -19.06 -15.24
CA GLN A 33 18.84 -19.16 -15.06
C GLN A 33 19.26 -20.51 -14.48
N LEU A 34 18.39 -21.24 -13.79
CA LEU A 34 18.71 -22.55 -13.24
C LEU A 34 18.23 -23.71 -14.14
N ASP A 35 17.78 -23.39 -15.36
CA ASP A 35 17.35 -24.38 -16.33
C ASP A 35 18.53 -24.92 -17.14
N MET A 36 18.87 -26.19 -16.90
CA MET A 36 19.93 -26.90 -17.61
C MET A 36 19.69 -27.00 -19.12
N SER A 37 18.42 -27.02 -19.57
CA SER A 37 18.11 -27.06 -21.00
C SER A 37 18.57 -25.80 -21.73
N LYS A 38 18.56 -24.65 -21.03
CA LYS A 38 19.00 -23.35 -21.54
C LYS A 38 20.51 -23.13 -21.41
N ARG A 39 21.20 -23.95 -20.60
CA ARG A 39 22.65 -23.84 -20.31
C ARG A 39 23.49 -24.98 -20.88
N LYS A 40 22.90 -25.82 -21.73
CA LYS A 40 23.60 -26.98 -22.30
C LYS A 40 24.93 -26.59 -22.95
N ASN A 41 24.93 -25.49 -23.70
CA ASN A 41 26.10 -24.98 -24.42
C ASN A 41 27.21 -24.46 -23.49
N ASP A 42 26.88 -24.02 -22.27
CA ASP A 42 27.85 -23.47 -21.32
C ASP A 42 28.89 -24.52 -20.88
N PHE A 43 28.54 -25.81 -20.98
CA PHE A 43 29.35 -26.93 -20.50
C PHE A 43 29.88 -27.83 -21.63
N GLU A 44 29.49 -27.60 -22.89
CA GLU A 44 29.90 -28.45 -24.03
C GLU A 44 31.42 -28.43 -24.27
N SER A 45 32.09 -27.32 -23.96
CA SER A 45 33.55 -27.18 -24.09
C SER A 45 34.35 -27.92 -23.02
N LEU A 46 33.71 -28.35 -21.92
CA LEU A 46 34.38 -28.90 -20.74
C LEU A 46 34.69 -30.40 -20.84
N GLN A 47 34.30 -31.07 -21.93
CA GLN A 47 34.55 -32.51 -22.17
C GLN A 47 34.21 -33.41 -20.96
N LEU A 48 33.12 -33.08 -20.25
CA LEU A 48 32.71 -33.79 -19.03
C LEU A 48 32.40 -35.27 -19.31
N THR A 49 32.83 -36.14 -18.39
CA THR A 49 32.41 -37.54 -18.35
C THR A 49 30.91 -37.65 -18.02
N GLU A 50 30.29 -38.79 -18.33
CA GLU A 50 28.87 -39.02 -18.01
C GLU A 50 28.57 -38.87 -16.51
N ARG A 51 29.49 -39.31 -15.64
CA ARG A 51 29.35 -39.17 -14.19
C ARG A 51 29.39 -37.71 -13.72
N GLU A 52 30.23 -36.88 -14.35
CA GLU A 52 30.32 -35.45 -14.06
C GLU A 52 29.08 -34.70 -14.56
N LYS A 53 28.55 -35.06 -15.74
CA LYS A 53 27.28 -34.53 -16.26
C LYS A 53 26.12 -34.85 -15.33
N GLU A 54 26.04 -36.08 -14.82
CA GLU A 54 25.01 -36.50 -13.87
C GLU A 54 25.11 -35.72 -12.55
N THR A 55 26.33 -35.58 -12.01
CA THR A 55 26.59 -34.82 -10.78
C THR A 55 26.22 -33.33 -10.93
N LEU A 56 26.59 -32.73 -12.07
CA LEU A 56 26.30 -31.33 -12.36
C LEU A 56 24.80 -31.09 -12.54
N THR A 57 24.12 -31.98 -13.27
CA THR A 57 22.66 -31.95 -13.44
C THR A 57 21.94 -32.04 -12.09
N LYS A 58 22.37 -32.97 -11.22
CA LYS A 58 21.83 -33.11 -9.87
C LYS A 58 22.03 -31.84 -9.03
N GLY A 59 23.23 -31.27 -9.02
CA GLY A 59 23.53 -30.03 -8.29
C GLY A 59 22.71 -28.83 -8.77
N PHE A 60 22.45 -28.72 -10.08
CA PHE A 60 21.58 -27.69 -10.64
C PHE A 60 20.11 -27.88 -10.21
N MET A 61 19.61 -29.12 -10.26
CA MET A 61 18.25 -29.43 -9.81
C MET A 61 18.05 -29.12 -8.33
N GLU A 62 19.02 -29.46 -7.47
CA GLU A 62 19.00 -29.14 -6.04
C GLU A 62 19.03 -27.63 -5.79
N LYS A 63 19.90 -26.89 -6.49
CA LYS A 63 19.95 -25.41 -6.40
C LYS A 63 18.65 -24.77 -6.89
N LYS A 64 18.06 -25.28 -7.97
CA LYS A 64 16.76 -24.82 -8.50
C LYS A 64 15.65 -25.05 -7.48
N ALA A 65 15.58 -26.23 -6.88
CA ALA A 65 14.60 -26.55 -5.85
C ALA A 65 14.75 -25.64 -4.62
N ALA A 66 15.97 -25.43 -4.13
CA ALA A 66 16.23 -24.55 -2.99
C ALA A 66 15.89 -23.07 -3.28
N ALA A 67 16.15 -22.59 -4.50
CA ALA A 67 15.78 -21.25 -4.94
C ALA A 67 14.25 -21.09 -4.99
N ILE A 68 13.54 -22.06 -5.59
CA ILE A 68 12.07 -22.08 -5.63
C ILE A 68 11.49 -22.09 -4.22
N GLU A 69 12.05 -22.90 -3.31
CA GLU A 69 11.58 -22.95 -1.92
C GLU A 69 11.71 -21.60 -1.20
N LYS A 70 12.87 -20.93 -1.33
CA LYS A 70 13.05 -19.58 -0.76
C LYS A 70 12.05 -18.59 -1.35
N LEU A 71 11.84 -18.63 -2.66
CA LEU A 71 10.96 -17.70 -3.37
C LEU A 71 9.47 -17.96 -3.09
N THR A 72 9.07 -19.20 -2.82
CA THR A 72 7.67 -19.58 -2.59
C THR A 72 7.27 -19.64 -1.13
N LYS A 73 8.22 -19.81 -0.19
CA LYS A 73 7.92 -19.85 1.25
C LYS A 73 8.42 -18.62 2.01
N VAL A 74 9.69 -18.25 1.84
CA VAL A 74 10.29 -17.16 2.63
C VAL A 74 9.75 -15.80 2.19
N LEU A 75 9.64 -15.61 0.87
CA LEU A 75 9.24 -14.34 0.31
C LEU A 75 7.77 -13.98 0.64
N PRO A 76 6.77 -14.88 0.51
CA PRO A 76 5.41 -14.58 0.93
C PRO A 76 5.29 -14.35 2.45
N ASN A 77 6.01 -15.13 3.27
CA ASN A 77 6.03 -14.93 4.72
C ASN A 77 6.57 -13.55 5.08
N PHE A 78 7.64 -13.10 4.41
CA PHE A 78 8.18 -11.76 4.60
C PHE A 78 7.14 -10.68 4.26
N TYR A 79 6.41 -10.83 3.15
CA TYR A 79 5.35 -9.88 2.78
C TYR A 79 4.19 -9.86 3.75
N GLN A 80 3.82 -11.02 4.30
CA GLN A 80 2.79 -11.12 5.32
C GLN A 80 3.23 -10.47 6.63
N GLN A 81 4.44 -10.75 7.11
CA GLN A 81 4.99 -10.15 8.33
C GLN A 81 5.16 -8.63 8.22
N THR A 82 5.48 -8.13 7.03
CA THR A 82 5.68 -6.69 6.80
C THR A 82 4.42 -5.96 6.39
N GLU A 83 3.32 -6.68 6.14
CA GLU A 83 2.02 -6.15 5.67
C GLU A 83 2.18 -5.25 4.43
N VAL A 84 3.12 -5.58 3.54
CA VAL A 84 3.52 -4.68 2.45
C VAL A 84 2.37 -4.36 1.51
N PHE A 85 1.52 -5.36 1.22
CA PHE A 85 0.39 -5.19 0.31
C PHE A 85 -0.71 -4.31 0.91
N GLU A 86 -0.92 -4.36 2.22
CA GLU A 86 -1.85 -3.46 2.92
C GLU A 86 -1.34 -2.04 2.88
N LYS A 87 -0.05 -1.83 3.20
CA LYS A 87 0.61 -0.52 3.13
C LYS A 87 0.57 0.09 1.72
N LEU A 88 0.76 -0.74 0.67
CA LEU A 88 0.63 -0.29 -0.72
C LEU A 88 -0.80 0.08 -1.08
N SER A 89 -1.80 -0.64 -0.56
CA SER A 89 -3.22 -0.31 -0.71
C SER A 89 -3.57 1.02 -0.04
N THR A 90 -3.13 1.22 1.21
CA THR A 90 -3.30 2.50 1.93
C THR A 90 -2.61 3.65 1.19
N LEU A 91 -1.39 3.43 0.67
CA LEU A 91 -0.68 4.44 -0.10
C LEU A 91 -1.42 4.81 -1.40
N GLU A 92 -2.01 3.82 -2.09
CA GLU A 92 -2.83 4.06 -3.29
C GLU A 92 -4.01 4.98 -2.96
N GLN A 93 -4.74 4.68 -1.88
CA GLN A 93 -5.86 5.50 -1.40
C GLN A 93 -5.42 6.92 -1.03
N LEU A 94 -4.30 7.05 -0.29
CA LEU A 94 -3.75 8.36 0.06
C LEU A 94 -3.35 9.17 -1.18
N CYS A 95 -2.77 8.54 -2.20
CA CYS A 95 -2.46 9.21 -3.46
C CYS A 95 -3.72 9.66 -4.21
N GLN A 96 -4.79 8.86 -4.22
CA GLN A 96 -6.06 9.22 -4.85
C GLN A 96 -6.73 10.38 -4.11
N ASN A 97 -6.82 10.30 -2.79
CA ASN A 97 -7.35 11.39 -1.95
C ASN A 97 -6.54 12.67 -2.17
N ALA A 98 -5.21 12.52 -2.23
CA ALA A 98 -4.31 13.64 -2.44
C ALA A 98 -4.44 14.30 -3.81
N ALA A 99 -4.76 13.55 -4.86
CA ALA A 99 -4.98 14.07 -6.22
C ALA A 99 -6.32 14.81 -6.35
N ASN A 100 -7.32 14.45 -5.53
CA ASN A 100 -8.64 15.08 -5.51
C ASN A 100 -8.68 16.38 -4.69
N ASP A 101 -7.64 16.64 -3.90
CA ASP A 101 -7.53 17.77 -2.99
C ASP A 101 -7.02 19.02 -3.71
N LYS A 102 -7.81 20.10 -3.74
CA LYS A 102 -7.45 21.35 -4.42
C LYS A 102 -6.52 22.19 -3.53
N GLY A 103 -5.24 22.27 -3.88
CA GLY A 103 -4.28 23.17 -3.23
C GLY A 103 -2.89 23.12 -3.87
N ASP A 104 -2.24 24.28 -4.00
CA ASP A 104 -1.01 24.43 -4.79
C ASP A 104 0.24 23.78 -4.17
N ARG A 105 0.20 23.39 -2.88
CA ARG A 105 1.29 22.65 -2.23
C ARG A 105 0.84 21.92 -0.97
N LYS A 106 1.14 20.62 -0.90
CA LYS A 106 0.96 19.83 0.32
C LYS A 106 2.07 20.16 1.30
N TRP A 107 1.70 20.50 2.52
CA TRP A 107 2.65 20.74 3.61
C TRP A 107 3.58 19.53 3.81
N ARG A 108 4.82 19.81 4.23
CA ARG A 108 5.87 18.83 4.48
C ARG A 108 6.49 19.15 5.84
N ARG A 109 6.93 18.11 6.54
CA ARG A 109 7.66 18.27 7.80
C ARG A 109 8.86 19.17 7.60
N THR A 110 9.02 20.10 8.53
CA THR A 110 10.09 21.09 8.56
C THR A 110 11.33 20.56 9.29
N GLY A 111 11.15 19.53 10.13
CA GLY A 111 12.19 19.00 11.01
C GLY A 111 12.25 19.72 12.36
N ASP A 112 11.48 20.79 12.53
CA ASP A 112 11.25 21.47 13.80
C ASP A 112 10.00 20.88 14.47
N PRO A 113 10.14 20.21 15.63
CA PRO A 113 9.01 19.62 16.34
C PRO A 113 7.91 20.61 16.67
N GLU A 114 8.25 21.87 16.97
CA GLU A 114 7.26 22.87 17.33
C GLU A 114 6.42 23.25 16.11
N MET A 115 7.07 23.50 14.98
CA MET A 115 6.39 23.83 13.72
C MET A 115 5.60 22.67 13.14
N ASP A 116 6.02 21.42 13.38
CA ASP A 116 5.33 20.22 12.93
C ASP A 116 4.14 19.83 13.83
N LEU A 117 4.18 20.15 15.13
CA LEU A 117 3.11 19.84 16.09
C LEU A 117 2.03 20.92 16.17
N ARG A 118 2.42 22.19 16.03
CA ARG A 118 1.51 23.33 16.26
C ARG A 118 0.25 23.29 15.38
N PRO A 119 0.30 22.93 14.08
CA PRO A 119 -0.91 22.80 13.26
C PRO A 119 -1.89 21.73 13.78
N LEU A 120 -1.37 20.62 14.33
CA LEU A 120 -2.19 19.56 14.91
C LEU A 120 -2.89 20.03 16.19
N GLN A 121 -2.15 20.76 17.04
CA GLN A 121 -2.70 21.35 18.26
C GLN A 121 -3.78 22.38 17.95
N TYR A 122 -3.57 23.24 16.93
CA TYR A 122 -4.59 24.21 16.51
C TYR A 122 -5.86 23.53 16.02
N LYS A 123 -5.76 22.43 15.26
CA LYS A 123 -6.96 21.70 14.82
C LYS A 123 -7.75 21.16 16.01
N LEU A 124 -7.08 20.57 16.99
CA LEU A 124 -7.72 20.06 18.21
C LEU A 124 -8.41 21.18 19.00
N LEU A 125 -7.73 22.31 19.20
CA LEU A 125 -8.28 23.47 19.89
C LEU A 125 -9.48 24.06 19.16
N PHE A 126 -9.42 24.14 17.83
CA PHE A 126 -10.51 24.63 17.01
C PHE A 126 -11.75 23.73 17.14
N ASP A 127 -11.57 22.41 17.04
CA ASP A 127 -12.67 21.45 17.17
C ASP A 127 -13.27 21.49 18.60
N TYR A 128 -12.44 21.68 19.62
CA TYR A 128 -12.89 21.84 21.00
C TYR A 128 -13.73 23.11 21.19
N VAL A 129 -13.26 24.26 20.72
CA VAL A 129 -13.99 25.53 20.82
C VAL A 129 -15.31 25.45 20.06
N THR A 130 -15.28 24.88 18.85
CA THR A 130 -16.49 24.70 18.03
C THR A 130 -17.54 23.84 18.75
N ASN A 131 -17.12 22.77 19.42
CA ASN A 131 -18.01 21.93 20.22
C ASN A 131 -18.57 22.65 21.45
N LEU A 132 -17.77 23.47 22.12
CA LEU A 132 -18.25 24.28 23.26
C LEU A 132 -19.32 25.28 22.80
N ASP A 133 -19.12 25.92 21.64
CA ASP A 133 -20.11 26.84 21.07
C ASP A 133 -21.43 26.13 20.75
N TYR A 134 -21.36 24.92 20.18
CA TYR A 134 -22.56 24.10 19.96
C TYR A 134 -23.30 23.78 21.26
N ILE A 135 -22.58 23.32 22.29
CA ILE A 135 -23.15 23.01 23.60
C ILE A 135 -23.78 24.27 24.22
N HIS A 136 -23.11 25.40 24.12
CA HIS A 136 -23.60 26.66 24.67
C HIS A 136 -24.90 27.14 23.99
N GLU A 137 -24.97 27.06 22.66
CA GLU A 137 -26.18 27.42 21.92
C GLU A 137 -27.35 26.46 22.19
N ASP A 138 -27.08 25.17 22.37
CA ASP A 138 -28.11 24.20 22.76
C ASP A 138 -28.63 24.45 24.18
N LEU A 139 -27.75 24.79 25.13
CA LEU A 139 -28.14 25.17 26.48
C LEU A 139 -28.99 26.45 26.49
N LYS A 140 -28.62 27.47 25.71
CA LYS A 140 -29.44 28.69 25.57
C LYS A 140 -30.84 28.40 25.06
N LYS A 141 -30.97 27.56 24.03
CA LYS A 141 -32.27 27.15 23.49
C LYS A 141 -33.08 26.40 24.54
N SER A 142 -32.46 25.45 25.24
CA SER A 142 -33.13 24.68 26.30
C SER A 142 -33.67 25.56 27.42
N ILE A 143 -32.89 26.55 27.88
CA ILE A 143 -33.31 27.52 28.89
C ILE A 143 -34.47 28.36 28.38
N ALA A 144 -34.36 28.91 27.17
CA ALA A 144 -35.43 29.71 26.56
C ALA A 144 -36.75 28.92 26.42
N SER A 145 -36.68 27.64 26.05
CA SER A 145 -37.85 26.75 25.98
C SER A 145 -38.43 26.45 27.35
N ALA A 146 -37.59 26.23 28.37
CA ALA A 146 -38.05 25.99 29.73
C ALA A 146 -38.73 27.23 30.35
N ASP A 147 -38.23 28.43 30.06
CA ASP A 147 -38.82 29.68 30.51
C ASP A 147 -40.15 29.99 29.82
N LEU A 148 -40.30 29.63 28.54
CA LEU A 148 -41.58 29.69 27.83
C LEU A 148 -42.61 28.74 28.44
N ALA A 149 -42.23 27.48 28.69
CA ALA A 149 -43.11 26.49 29.30
C ALA A 149 -43.58 26.90 30.71
N LYS A 150 -42.70 27.53 31.50
CA LYS A 150 -43.06 28.07 32.82
C LYS A 150 -44.03 29.26 32.76
N LYS A 151 -43.98 30.07 31.69
CA LYS A 151 -44.92 31.17 31.48
C LYS A 151 -46.31 30.65 31.10
N GLU A 152 -46.38 29.61 30.26
CA GLU A 152 -47.64 28.98 29.86
C GLU A 152 -48.36 28.26 31.01
N GLN A 153 -47.63 27.72 31.99
CA GLN A 153 -48.22 27.09 33.18
C GLN A 153 -48.75 28.07 34.23
N ASN A 154 -48.31 29.34 34.18
CA ASN A 154 -48.66 30.38 35.15
C ASN A 154 -49.62 31.44 34.57
N SER A 155 -50.17 31.21 33.37
CA SER A 155 -51.26 31.99 32.75
C SER A 155 -52.52 31.15 32.68
#